data_AF-A0A2D4GL57-F1
#
_entry.id   AF-A0A2D4GL57-F1
#
_cell.length_a   1.000
_cell.length_b   1.000
_cell.length_c   1.000
_cell.angle_alpha   90.00
_cell.angle_beta   90.00
_cell.angle_gamma   90.00
#
_symmetry.space_group_name_H-M   'P 1'
#
loop_
_entity.id
_entity.type
_entity.pdbx_description
1 polymer ?
#
loop_
_entity_poly.entity_id
_entity_poly.type
_entity_poly.pdbx_seq_one_letter_code
_entity_poly.pdbx_strand_id
1 'polypeptide(L)'
;YAKQLRNLVKKHLPKKTSREDPDTKFCQYHAFLQVVKELNDFAGQREVIAEDLLAQICVELSKDLQELKQERKLYLQEGRRAQQQLENSFKQLENSKRKFERDCREAEKAVLNAEKLDQDINTTKADVEKAKQQANLRSHMAEESKNEYASYLQKFNHNQNQFYFLEMPQIFNKMQEMDERRTRRLKGGY
;
A
#
# COMPACT_ATOMS: atom_id res chain seq x y z
N TYR A 1 -35.34 -14.53 -12.62
CA TYR A 1 -36.31 -15.54 -12.17
C TYR A 1 -37.70 -14.95 -11.92
N ALA A 2 -37.91 -14.10 -10.91
CA ALA A 2 -39.25 -13.56 -10.60
C ALA A 2 -39.96 -12.88 -11.78
N LYS A 3 -39.24 -12.07 -12.59
CA LYS A 3 -39.75 -11.50 -13.84
C LYS A 3 -40.32 -12.54 -14.82
N GLN A 4 -39.70 -13.72 -14.93
CA GLN A 4 -40.20 -14.79 -15.79
C GLN A 4 -41.51 -15.38 -15.22
N LEU A 5 -41.62 -15.52 -13.90
CA LEU A 5 -42.87 -15.94 -13.25
C LEU A 5 -43.99 -14.91 -13.45
N ARG A 6 -43.71 -13.61 -13.28
CA ARG A 6 -44.67 -12.53 -13.56
C ARG A 6 -45.14 -12.56 -15.02
N ASN A 7 -44.23 -12.80 -15.96
CA ASN A 7 -44.58 -12.93 -17.38
C ASN A 7 -45.43 -14.17 -17.65
N LEU A 8 -45.14 -15.30 -16.98
CA LEU A 8 -45.93 -16.52 -17.08
C LEU A 8 -47.35 -16.30 -16.55
N VAL A 9 -47.49 -15.68 -15.37
CA VAL A 9 -48.78 -15.28 -14.81
C VAL A 9 -49.56 -14.42 -15.80
N LYS A 10 -48.95 -13.34 -16.32
CA LYS A 10 -49.58 -12.45 -17.29
C LYS A 10 -50.05 -13.18 -18.56
N LYS A 11 -49.30 -14.19 -19.01
CA LYS A 11 -49.65 -15.01 -20.19
C LYS A 11 -50.88 -15.89 -19.95
N HIS A 12 -51.08 -16.34 -18.71
CA HIS A 12 -52.12 -17.29 -18.34
C HIS A 12 -53.33 -16.68 -17.61
N LEU A 13 -53.29 -15.37 -17.31
CA LEU A 13 -54.44 -14.65 -16.79
C LEU A 13 -55.52 -14.45 -17.88
N PRO A 14 -56.82 -14.50 -17.51
CA PRO A 14 -57.91 -14.26 -18.46
C PRO A 14 -57.79 -12.87 -19.10
N LYS A 15 -57.95 -12.79 -20.41
CA LYS A 15 -58.05 -11.49 -21.10
C LYS A 15 -59.41 -10.88 -20.74
N LYS A 16 -59.43 -9.59 -20.39
CA LYS A 16 -60.60 -8.84 -19.86
C LYS A 16 -61.90 -8.90 -20.69
N THR A 17 -61.88 -9.47 -21.90
CA THR A 17 -63.00 -9.54 -22.84
C THR A 17 -64.01 -10.66 -22.59
N SER A 18 -63.78 -11.60 -21.65
CA SER A 18 -64.65 -12.78 -21.46
C SER A 18 -65.39 -12.76 -20.12
N ARG A 19 -66.20 -11.71 -19.85
CA ARG A 19 -67.06 -11.67 -18.63
C ARG A 19 -68.23 -12.66 -18.68
N GLU A 20 -68.47 -13.27 -19.84
CA GLU A 20 -69.52 -14.28 -20.07
C GLU A 20 -68.94 -15.64 -20.46
N ASP A 21 -67.66 -15.92 -20.12
CA ASP A 21 -67.06 -17.22 -20.43
C ASP A 21 -67.78 -18.34 -19.65
N PRO A 22 -68.44 -19.30 -20.32
CA PRO A 22 -69.07 -20.44 -19.64
C PRO A 22 -68.06 -21.20 -18.77
N ASP A 23 -66.78 -21.17 -19.15
CA ASP A 23 -65.68 -21.85 -18.48
C ASP A 23 -65.42 -21.31 -17.07
N THR A 24 -65.81 -20.06 -16.80
CA THR A 24 -65.69 -19.44 -15.48
C THR A 24 -66.59 -20.06 -14.42
N LYS A 25 -67.51 -20.96 -14.79
CA LYS A 25 -68.40 -21.67 -13.85
C LYS A 25 -67.82 -23.01 -13.38
N PHE A 26 -66.76 -23.51 -14.02
CA PHE A 26 -66.18 -24.81 -13.66
C PHE A 26 -65.15 -24.68 -12.52
N CYS A 27 -65.21 -25.60 -11.56
CA CYS A 27 -64.27 -25.64 -10.44
C CYS A 27 -62.80 -25.77 -10.88
N GLN A 28 -62.55 -26.50 -11.97
CA GLN A 28 -61.22 -26.69 -12.55
C GLN A 28 -60.60 -25.35 -13.01
N TYR A 29 -61.42 -24.48 -13.61
CA TYR A 29 -60.99 -23.16 -14.05
C TYR A 29 -60.63 -22.26 -12.85
N HIS A 30 -61.45 -22.26 -11.80
CA HIS A 30 -61.15 -21.53 -10.57
C HIS A 30 -59.88 -22.04 -9.88
N ALA A 31 -59.68 -23.36 -9.82
CA ALA A 31 -58.47 -23.95 -9.25
C ALA A 31 -57.22 -23.53 -10.02
N PHE A 32 -57.27 -23.50 -11.36
CA PHE A 32 -56.17 -23.00 -12.17
C PHE A 32 -55.86 -21.53 -11.88
N LEU A 33 -56.88 -20.67 -11.81
CA LEU A 33 -56.68 -19.25 -11.50
C LEU A 33 -56.12 -19.02 -10.10
N GLN A 34 -56.50 -19.84 -9.13
CA GLN A 34 -55.90 -19.82 -7.79
C GLN A 34 -54.40 -20.13 -7.87
N VAL A 35 -53.99 -21.19 -8.58
CA VAL A 35 -52.56 -21.52 -8.77
C VAL A 35 -51.81 -20.37 -9.47
N VAL A 36 -52.39 -19.76 -10.50
CA VAL A 36 -51.78 -18.60 -11.18
C VAL A 36 -51.64 -17.40 -10.24
N LYS A 37 -52.61 -17.17 -9.35
CA LYS A 37 -52.52 -16.13 -8.33
C LYS A 37 -51.42 -16.43 -7.31
N GLU A 38 -51.37 -17.64 -6.77
CA GLU A 38 -50.31 -18.05 -5.83
C GLU A 38 -48.92 -17.91 -6.48
N LEU A 39 -48.79 -18.25 -7.76
CA LEU A 39 -47.54 -18.06 -8.51
C LEU A 39 -47.14 -16.59 -8.64
N ASN A 40 -48.12 -15.70 -8.79
CA ASN A 40 -47.90 -14.26 -8.83
C ASN A 40 -47.44 -13.70 -7.49
N ASP A 41 -48.07 -14.14 -6.41
CA ASP A 41 -47.74 -13.73 -5.04
C ASP A 41 -46.36 -14.25 -4.66
N PHE A 42 -46.04 -15.51 -5.01
CA PHE A 42 -44.71 -16.09 -4.88
C PHE A 42 -43.65 -15.31 -5.67
N ALA A 43 -43.93 -14.90 -6.91
CA ALA A 43 -43.03 -14.06 -7.69
C ALA A 43 -42.74 -12.73 -7.00
N GLY A 44 -43.76 -12.11 -6.39
CA GLY A 44 -43.60 -10.89 -5.59
C GLY A 44 -42.71 -11.08 -4.36
N GLN A 45 -42.89 -12.17 -3.61
CA GLN A 45 -42.00 -12.49 -2.48
C GLN A 45 -40.54 -12.65 -2.94
N ARG A 46 -40.29 -13.23 -4.12
CA ARG A 46 -38.94 -13.34 -4.69
C ARG A 46 -38.35 -11.99 -5.10
N GLU A 47 -39.18 -11.03 -5.53
CA GLU A 47 -38.75 -9.66 -5.82
C GLU A 47 -38.34 -8.96 -4.53
N VAL A 48 -39.18 -9.01 -3.48
CA VAL A 48 -38.88 -8.41 -2.17
C VAL A 48 -37.57 -8.96 -1.59
N ILE A 49 -37.39 -10.28 -1.59
CA ILE A 49 -36.14 -10.90 -1.11
C ILE A 49 -34.93 -10.38 -1.91
N ALA A 50 -35.06 -10.25 -3.24
CA ALA A 50 -33.95 -9.76 -4.06
C ALA A 50 -33.63 -8.28 -3.79
N GLU A 51 -34.64 -7.45 -3.57
CA GLU A 51 -34.48 -6.03 -3.20
C GLU A 51 -33.84 -5.88 -1.81
N ASP A 52 -34.28 -6.68 -0.83
CA ASP A 52 -33.72 -6.68 0.52
C ASP A 52 -32.24 -7.10 0.51
N LEU A 53 -31.90 -8.18 -0.22
CA LEU A 53 -30.51 -8.60 -0.38
C LEU A 53 -29.67 -7.50 -1.04
N LEU A 54 -30.19 -6.82 -2.07
CA LEU A 54 -29.45 -5.74 -2.72
C LEU A 54 -29.21 -4.57 -1.77
N ALA A 55 -30.26 -4.10 -1.08
CA ALA A 55 -30.21 -2.91 -0.25
C ALA A 55 -29.42 -3.14 1.05
N GLN A 56 -29.66 -4.25 1.74
CA GLN A 56 -29.08 -4.50 3.07
C GLN A 56 -27.68 -5.13 2.98
N ILE A 57 -27.40 -5.92 1.93
CA ILE A 57 -26.13 -6.64 1.79
C ILE A 57 -25.22 -5.94 0.78
N CYS A 58 -25.66 -5.86 -0.47
CA CYS A 58 -24.76 -5.47 -1.56
C CYS A 58 -24.32 -4.01 -1.47
N VAL A 59 -25.22 -3.09 -1.09
CA VAL A 59 -24.89 -1.67 -0.94
C VAL A 59 -23.91 -1.45 0.20
N GLU A 60 -24.20 -1.99 1.38
CA GLU A 60 -23.33 -1.87 2.57
C GLU A 60 -21.96 -2.47 2.32
N LEU A 61 -21.90 -3.64 1.67
CA LEU A 61 -20.63 -4.25 1.27
C LEU A 61 -19.81 -3.41 0.32
N SER A 62 -20.48 -2.78 -0.65
CA SER A 62 -19.80 -1.95 -1.63
C SER A 62 -19.18 -0.72 -0.98
N LYS A 63 -19.87 -0.14 0.00
CA LYS A 63 -19.35 0.96 0.82
C LYS A 63 -18.15 0.52 1.67
N ASP A 64 -18.29 -0.56 2.43
CA ASP A 64 -17.21 -1.12 3.26
C ASP A 64 -15.96 -1.44 2.42
N LEU A 65 -16.16 -2.00 1.22
CA LEU A 65 -15.08 -2.30 0.29
C LEU A 65 -14.33 -1.03 -0.17
N GLN A 66 -15.06 0.06 -0.43
CA GLN A 66 -14.46 1.32 -0.85
C GLN A 66 -13.59 1.92 0.26
N GLU A 67 -14.10 1.92 1.49
CA GLU A 67 -13.37 2.40 2.66
C GLU A 67 -12.10 1.57 2.90
N LEU A 68 -12.20 0.24 2.88
CA LEU A 68 -11.05 -0.67 3.02
C LEU A 68 -10.01 -0.48 1.91
N LYS A 69 -10.41 -0.26 0.66
CA LYS A 69 -9.48 0.03 -0.44
C LYS A 69 -8.71 1.31 -0.21
N GLN A 70 -9.38 2.35 0.29
CA GLN A 70 -8.76 3.64 0.59
C GLN A 70 -7.80 3.53 1.77
N GLU A 71 -8.22 2.87 2.86
CA GLU A 71 -7.41 2.62 4.05
C GLU A 71 -6.14 1.81 3.69
N ARG A 72 -6.28 0.72 2.93
CA ARG A 72 -5.15 -0.07 2.43
C ARG A 72 -4.18 0.78 1.62
N LYS A 73 -4.68 1.66 0.75
CA LYS A 73 -3.84 2.55 -0.04
C LYS A 73 -3.04 3.50 0.85
N LEU A 74 -3.65 4.06 1.89
CA LEU A 74 -2.97 4.96 2.83
C LEU A 74 -1.83 4.25 3.57
N TYR A 75 -2.08 3.06 4.13
CA TYR A 75 -1.04 2.31 4.86
C TYR A 75 0.12 1.87 3.96
N LEU A 76 -0.17 1.48 2.71
CA LEU A 76 0.89 1.18 1.74
C LEU A 76 1.71 2.42 1.37
N GLN A 77 1.09 3.60 1.30
CA GLN A 77 1.81 4.86 1.06
C GLN A 77 2.69 5.25 2.26
N GLU A 78 2.20 5.04 3.48
CA GLU A 78 2.97 5.22 4.71
C GLU A 78 4.22 4.32 4.70
N GLY A 79 4.07 3.03 4.38
CA GLY A 79 5.18 2.09 4.24
C GLY A 79 6.20 2.49 3.18
N ARG A 80 5.73 2.92 1.99
CA ARG A 80 6.63 3.43 0.94
C ARG A 80 7.40 4.67 1.38
N ARG A 81 6.76 5.57 2.13
CA ARG A 81 7.40 6.79 2.64
C ARG A 81 8.52 6.44 3.63
N ALA A 82 8.25 5.55 4.58
CA ALA A 82 9.26 5.07 5.54
C ALA A 82 10.45 4.42 4.83
N GLN A 83 10.18 3.54 3.85
CA GLN A 83 11.23 2.91 3.03
C GLN A 83 12.08 3.94 2.28
N GLN A 84 11.44 4.93 1.64
CA GLN A 84 12.14 5.96 0.89
C GLN A 84 12.99 6.87 1.80
N GLN A 85 12.53 7.17 3.01
CA GLN A 85 13.30 7.92 3.99
C GLN A 85 14.56 7.16 4.42
N LEU A 86 14.44 5.87 4.72
CA LEU A 86 15.60 5.03 5.05
C LEU A 86 16.58 4.94 3.88
N GLU A 87 16.08 4.75 2.65
CA GLU A 87 16.91 4.67 1.45
C GLU A 87 17.66 5.99 1.18
N ASN A 88 17.00 7.14 1.38
CA ASN A 88 17.65 8.44 1.26
C ASN A 88 18.76 8.62 2.32
N SER A 89 18.51 8.19 3.56
CA SER A 89 19.53 8.19 4.62
C SER A 89 20.71 7.29 4.28
N PHE A 90 20.45 6.12 3.67
CA PHE A 90 21.50 5.21 3.20
C PHE A 90 22.34 5.85 2.08
N LYS A 91 21.71 6.53 1.12
CA LYS A 91 22.42 7.24 0.05
C LYS A 91 23.35 8.34 0.59
N GLN A 92 22.91 9.06 1.62
CA GLN A 92 23.76 10.06 2.30
C GLN A 92 24.97 9.40 2.97
N LEU A 93 24.76 8.28 3.67
CA LEU A 93 25.84 7.50 4.27
C LEU A 93 26.85 7.02 3.21
N GLU A 94 26.38 6.40 2.13
CA GLU A 94 27.23 5.91 1.04
C GLU A 94 28.05 7.03 0.39
N ASN A 95 27.43 8.20 0.16
CA ASN A 95 28.13 9.35 -0.42
C ASN A 95 29.23 9.87 0.52
N SER A 96 28.95 9.99 1.82
CA SER A 96 29.94 10.43 2.81
C SER A 96 31.09 9.43 2.95
N LYS A 97 30.80 8.13 2.94
CA LYS A 97 31.80 7.06 2.94
C LYS A 97 32.74 7.14 1.74
N ARG A 98 32.19 7.29 0.52
CA ARG A 98 32.99 7.41 -0.71
C ARG A 98 33.86 8.66 -0.70
N LYS A 99 33.36 9.78 -0.16
CA LYS A 99 34.14 11.01 0.02
C LYS A 99 35.31 10.75 0.96
N PHE A 100 35.06 10.16 2.13
CA PHE A 100 36.09 9.81 3.10
C PHE A 100 37.17 8.89 2.49
N GLU A 101 36.78 7.81 1.80
CA GLU A 101 37.72 6.90 1.13
C GLU A 101 38.59 7.59 0.07
N ARG A 102 38.06 8.60 -0.62
CA ARG A 102 38.84 9.38 -1.59
C ARG A 102 39.80 10.33 -0.86
N ASP A 103 39.31 11.07 0.12
CA ASP A 103 40.10 12.07 0.83
C ASP A 103 41.26 11.40 1.62
N CYS A 104 41.05 10.19 2.16
CA CYS A 104 42.12 9.35 2.73
C CYS A 104 43.20 8.98 1.71
N ARG A 105 42.81 8.49 0.53
CA ARG A 105 43.78 8.14 -0.54
C ARG A 105 44.59 9.34 -0.99
N GLU A 106 43.97 10.52 -1.05
CA GLU A 106 44.67 11.76 -1.38
C GLU A 106 45.64 12.20 -0.28
N ALA A 107 45.28 12.03 1.00
CA ALA A 107 46.15 12.29 2.14
C ALA A 107 47.37 11.36 2.14
N GLU A 108 47.17 10.05 2.00
CA GLU A 108 48.25 9.05 1.90
C GLU A 108 49.22 9.39 0.76
N LYS A 109 48.69 9.72 -0.43
CA LYS A 109 49.50 10.12 -1.57
C LYS A 109 50.31 11.39 -1.29
N ALA A 110 49.72 12.38 -0.61
CA ALA A 110 50.40 13.63 -0.29
C ALA A 110 51.52 13.43 0.75
N VAL A 111 51.30 12.57 1.76
CA VAL A 111 52.31 12.18 2.74
C VAL A 111 53.49 11.49 2.06
N LEU A 112 53.23 10.47 1.24
CA LEU A 112 54.28 9.75 0.51
C LEU A 112 55.09 10.67 -0.41
N ASN A 113 54.44 11.65 -1.05
CA ASN A 113 55.14 12.63 -1.87
C ASN A 113 56.02 13.58 -1.04
N ALA A 114 55.54 14.02 0.13
CA ALA A 114 56.33 14.85 1.05
C ALA A 114 57.55 14.08 1.58
N GLU A 115 57.38 12.81 1.98
CA GLU A 115 58.47 11.94 2.42
C GLU A 115 59.50 11.71 1.31
N LYS A 116 59.04 11.47 0.08
CA LYS A 116 59.93 11.29 -1.08
C LYS A 116 60.78 12.53 -1.35
N LEU A 117 60.18 13.72 -1.29
CA LEU A 117 60.88 14.99 -1.51
C LEU A 117 61.84 15.32 -0.36
N ASP A 118 61.50 14.99 0.87
CA ASP A 118 62.36 15.18 2.06
C ASP A 118 63.62 14.31 2.02
N GLN A 119 63.55 13.14 1.36
CA GLN A 119 64.68 12.22 1.18
C GLN A 119 65.53 12.51 -0.06
N ASP A 120 65.07 13.36 -0.98
CA ASP A 120 65.80 13.68 -2.21
C ASP A 120 66.81 14.81 -1.97
N ILE A 121 68.10 14.46 -2.05
CA ILE A 121 69.24 15.36 -1.86
C ILE A 121 69.23 16.53 -2.87
N ASN A 122 68.56 16.38 -4.02
CA ASN A 122 68.49 17.39 -5.07
C ASN A 122 67.29 18.34 -4.92
N THR A 123 66.37 18.08 -3.98
CA THR A 123 65.16 18.89 -3.79
C THR A 123 65.42 20.09 -2.87
N THR A 124 64.81 21.25 -3.16
CA THR A 124 65.00 22.45 -2.33
C THR A 124 64.20 22.38 -1.03
N LYS A 125 64.70 23.04 0.02
CA LYS A 125 63.96 23.17 1.29
C LYS A 125 62.56 23.78 1.12
N ALA A 126 62.40 24.69 0.17
CA ALA A 126 61.12 25.32 -0.12
C ALA A 126 60.11 24.32 -0.73
N ASP A 127 60.57 23.44 -1.62
CA ASP A 127 59.72 22.41 -2.23
C ASP A 127 59.29 21.35 -1.20
N VAL A 128 60.19 20.96 -0.30
CA VAL A 128 59.87 20.07 0.83
C VAL A 128 58.81 20.69 1.74
N GLU A 129 58.99 21.94 2.14
CA GLU A 129 58.04 22.63 3.03
C GLU A 129 56.67 22.77 2.36
N LYS A 130 56.63 23.11 1.08
CA LYS A 130 55.39 23.15 0.29
C LYS A 130 54.68 21.79 0.25
N ALA A 131 55.43 20.70 0.06
CA ALA A 131 54.87 19.36 0.06
C ALA A 131 54.34 18.95 1.44
N LYS A 132 55.03 19.29 2.53
CA LYS A 132 54.58 19.07 3.91
C LYS A 132 53.31 19.84 4.23
N GLN A 133 53.21 21.11 3.82
CA GLN A 133 51.98 21.90 3.96
C GLN A 133 50.81 21.29 3.19
N GLN A 134 51.05 20.81 1.98
CA GLN A 134 50.03 20.12 1.19
C GLN A 134 49.59 18.79 1.82
N ALA A 135 50.51 18.03 2.41
CA ALA A 135 50.19 16.81 3.15
C ALA A 135 49.33 17.10 4.38
N ASN A 136 49.72 18.10 5.19
CA ASN A 136 48.95 18.54 6.35
C ASN A 136 47.53 18.98 5.97
N LEU A 137 47.39 19.74 4.89
CA LEU A 137 46.09 20.15 4.37
C LEU A 137 45.21 18.93 3.99
N ARG A 138 45.78 17.95 3.28
CA ARG A 138 45.02 16.74 2.89
C ARG A 138 44.66 15.88 4.09
N SER A 139 45.53 15.76 5.08
CA SER A 139 45.24 15.08 6.35
C SER A 139 44.09 15.74 7.10
N HIS A 140 44.03 17.08 7.14
CA HIS A 140 42.90 17.79 7.73
C HIS A 140 41.58 17.49 7.01
N MET A 141 41.58 17.56 5.67
CA MET A 141 40.39 17.25 4.86
C MET A 141 39.90 15.81 5.07
N ALA A 142 40.83 14.85 5.19
CA ALA A 142 40.50 13.47 5.49
C ALA A 142 39.83 13.34 6.87
N GLU A 143 40.34 14.02 7.91
CA GLU A 143 39.73 14.00 9.24
C GLU A 143 38.35 14.67 9.27
N GLU A 144 38.14 15.77 8.53
CA GLU A 144 36.81 16.38 8.37
C GLU A 144 35.82 15.39 7.72
N SER A 145 36.21 14.76 6.62
CA SER A 145 35.36 13.80 5.91
C SER A 145 35.05 12.54 6.74
N LYS A 146 35.98 12.12 7.61
CA LYS A 146 35.79 11.03 8.57
C LYS A 146 34.72 11.38 9.61
N ASN A 147 34.77 12.61 10.14
CA ASN A 147 33.79 13.09 11.10
C ASN A 147 32.39 13.20 10.48
N GLU A 148 32.29 13.68 9.23
CA GLU A 148 31.03 13.67 8.47
C GLU A 148 30.50 12.24 8.28
N TYR A 149 31.34 11.31 7.81
CA TYR A 149 30.96 9.91 7.65
C TYR A 149 30.48 9.27 8.96
N ALA A 150 31.20 9.49 10.07
CA ALA A 150 30.81 8.99 11.38
C ALA A 150 29.45 9.53 11.84
N SER A 151 29.17 10.81 11.59
CA SER A 151 27.88 11.44 11.88
C SER A 151 26.74 10.82 11.06
N TYR A 152 26.92 10.66 9.75
CA TYR A 152 25.94 10.00 8.89
C TYR A 152 25.72 8.53 9.27
N LEU A 153 26.76 7.83 9.70
CA LEU A 153 26.67 6.43 10.14
C LEU A 153 25.82 6.31 11.41
N GLN A 154 26.05 7.15 12.42
CA GLN A 154 25.23 7.18 13.62
C GLN A 154 23.77 7.50 13.31
N LYS A 155 23.53 8.51 12.46
CA LYS A 155 22.18 8.88 12.02
C LYS A 155 21.49 7.75 11.27
N PHE A 156 22.18 7.10 10.34
CA PHE A 156 21.61 5.97 9.58
C PHE A 156 21.26 4.80 10.49
N ASN A 157 22.15 4.43 11.42
CA ASN A 157 21.89 3.35 12.37
C ASN A 157 20.69 3.65 13.27
N HIS A 158 20.52 4.92 13.70
CA HIS A 158 19.33 5.33 14.43
C HIS A 158 18.06 5.19 13.59
N ASN A 159 18.07 5.74 12.37
CA ASN A 159 16.93 5.66 11.45
C ASN A 159 16.57 4.21 11.10
N GLN A 160 17.58 3.36 10.90
CA GLN A 160 17.39 1.94 10.62
C GLN A 160 16.71 1.23 11.79
N ASN A 161 17.14 1.50 13.03
CA ASN A 161 16.49 0.94 14.22
C ASN A 161 15.03 1.42 14.33
N GLN A 162 14.77 2.71 14.16
CA GLN A 162 13.41 3.25 14.16
C GLN A 162 12.54 2.60 13.07
N PHE A 163 13.06 2.46 11.87
CA PHE A 163 12.35 1.84 10.75
C PHE A 163 11.92 0.40 11.06
N TYR A 164 12.84 -0.45 11.52
CA TYR A 164 12.57 -1.88 11.71
C TYR A 164 11.84 -2.20 13.02
N PHE A 165 12.06 -1.44 14.08
CA PHE A 165 11.51 -1.75 15.41
C PHE A 165 10.29 -0.89 15.79
N LEU A 166 10.03 0.21 15.08
CA LEU A 166 8.89 1.09 15.35
C LEU A 166 7.99 1.27 14.14
N GLU A 167 8.49 1.88 13.07
CA GLU A 167 7.66 2.33 11.95
C GLU A 167 7.00 1.15 11.20
N MET A 168 7.82 0.18 10.76
CA MET A 168 7.30 -0.96 9.99
C MET A 168 6.36 -1.86 10.81
N PRO A 169 6.68 -2.22 12.08
CA PRO A 169 5.73 -2.94 12.93
C PRO A 169 4.39 -2.21 13.09
N GLN A 170 4.40 -0.90 13.31
CA GLN A 170 3.16 -0.12 13.42
C GLN A 170 2.34 -0.16 12.13
N ILE A 171 2.99 -0.03 10.98
CA ILE A 171 2.32 -0.10 9.67
C ILE A 171 1.75 -1.50 9.40
N PHE A 172 2.48 -2.56 9.76
CA PHE A 172 2.00 -3.92 9.65
C PHE A 172 0.83 -4.21 10.59
N ASN A 173 0.87 -3.71 11.83
CA ASN A 173 -0.25 -3.84 12.76
C ASN A 173 -1.52 -3.18 12.21
N LYS A 174 -1.42 -1.94 11.69
CA LYS A 174 -2.55 -1.26 11.03
C LYS A 174 -3.12 -2.08 9.87
N MET A 175 -2.26 -2.67 9.03
CA MET A 175 -2.69 -3.53 7.93
C MET A 175 -3.35 -4.82 8.41
N GLN A 176 -2.82 -5.43 9.47
CA GLN A 176 -3.39 -6.63 10.08
C GLN A 176 -4.77 -6.34 10.68
N GLU A 177 -4.90 -5.28 11.48
CA GLU A 177 -6.18 -4.87 12.07
C GLU A 177 -7.25 -4.59 11.02
N MET A 178 -6.86 -3.94 9.92
CA MET A 178 -7.73 -3.73 8.75
C MET A 178 -8.17 -5.06 8.11
N ASP A 179 -7.26 -6.00 7.92
CA ASP A 179 -7.57 -7.32 7.36
C ASP A 179 -8.47 -8.16 8.27
N GLU A 180 -8.21 -8.14 9.58
CA GLU A 180 -9.03 -8.78 10.60
C GLU A 180 -10.43 -8.17 10.67
N ARG A 181 -10.55 -6.84 10.53
CA ARG A 181 -11.85 -6.16 10.39
C ARG A 181 -12.59 -6.60 9.14
N ARG A 182 -11.92 -6.65 7.98
CA ARG A 182 -12.52 -7.17 6.74
C ARG A 182 -13.04 -8.60 6.95
N THR A 183 -12.21 -9.47 7.52
CA THR A 183 -12.55 -10.87 7.72
C THR A 183 -13.70 -11.05 8.72
N ARG A 184 -13.71 -10.30 9.82
CA ARG A 184 -14.84 -10.29 10.78
C ARG A 184 -16.13 -9.81 10.13
N ARG A 185 -16.07 -8.73 9.35
CA ARG A 185 -17.25 -8.18 8.64
C ARG A 185 -17.84 -9.18 7.65
N LEU A 186 -16.99 -9.90 6.90
CA LEU A 186 -17.44 -10.95 5.98
C LEU A 186 -17.98 -12.19 6.71
N LYS A 187 -17.44 -12.51 7.90
CA LYS A 187 -17.89 -13.66 8.70
C LYS A 187 -19.20 -13.39 9.44
N GLY A 188 -19.49 -12.15 9.81
CA GLY A 188 -20.65 -11.78 10.63
C GLY A 188 -22.01 -12.12 10.01
N GLY A 189 -22.05 -12.46 8.71
CA GLY A 189 -23.31 -12.50 7.97
C GLY A 189 -23.86 -11.07 7.78
N TYR A 190 -24.74 -10.91 6.81
CA TYR A 190 -25.40 -9.63 6.54
C TYR A 190 -26.84 -9.67 7.03
#